data_AF-A0A976KTA5-F1
#
_entry.id   AF-A0A976KTA5-F1
#
_cell.length_a   1.000
_cell.length_b   1.000
_cell.length_c   1.000
_cell.angle_alpha   90.00
_cell.angle_beta   90.00
_cell.angle_gamma   90.00
#
_symmetry.space_group_name_H-M   'P 1'
#
loop_
_entity.id
_entity.type
_entity.pdbx_description
1 polymer ?
#
loop_
_entity_poly.entity_id
_entity_poly.type
_entity_poly.pdbx_seq_one_letter_code
_entity_poly.pdbx_strand_id
1 'polypeptide(L)'
;MALTRSRASGPPLSPLHRVARQVCRWCCLTEASTRTSAMLRILIVFVLWTRWGDELLMYHEATWGWRALTGSFFVFTSLMLVGLWSRLSGLIVAAIVGSLVFYRGVHLGHEPWTHHHTYFLAYATILIALAPIGRSLSVDRWLALKREQRGGPPAPPERANIWALRLLCLQVCTMYLWSAIDKTNAGFLSGTRMAGYFLEFYIIDYPGAWFDVLCLVLGVSTVVLEYALAVGLLFDRTRLFVMVPGIVMHGVFYALLPVKTFTATVWVAYLACLDPDAVERALARMLDKPSRASRASRLRGPARWSEPTHEIDLSANEPVVHASRPVA
;
A
#
# COMPACT_ATOMS: atom_id res chain seq x y z
N MET A 1 23.65 13.67 50.27
CA MET A 1 24.62 14.14 49.25
C MET A 1 24.01 13.86 47.87
N ALA A 2 23.33 14.85 47.29
CA ALA A 2 22.54 14.70 46.08
C ALA A 2 23.41 14.93 44.84
N LEU A 3 23.61 13.89 44.02
CA LEU A 3 24.31 13.98 42.74
C LEU A 3 23.38 14.58 41.68
N THR A 4 23.43 15.90 41.55
CA THR A 4 22.86 16.63 40.41
C THR A 4 23.55 16.16 39.11
N ARG A 5 22.87 15.33 38.31
CA ARG A 5 23.32 14.98 36.95
C ARG A 5 23.30 16.24 36.08
N SER A 6 24.47 16.85 35.92
CA SER A 6 24.74 17.86 34.90
C SER A 6 24.37 17.29 33.53
N ARG A 7 23.30 17.81 32.91
CA ARG A 7 22.97 17.57 31.51
C ARG A 7 24.03 18.30 30.68
N ALA A 8 25.12 17.61 30.34
CA ALA A 8 26.09 18.11 29.38
C ALA A 8 25.38 18.34 28.04
N SER A 9 25.16 19.61 27.69
CA SER A 9 24.65 20.02 26.39
C SER A 9 25.77 19.85 25.36
N GLY A 10 25.75 18.72 24.63
CA GLY A 10 26.62 18.56 23.47
C GLY A 10 26.37 19.65 22.41
N PRO A 11 27.34 19.89 21.51
CA PRO A 11 27.23 20.92 20.50
C PRO A 11 25.99 20.71 19.61
N PRO A 12 25.33 21.81 19.14
CA PRO A 12 24.15 21.71 18.31
C PRO A 12 24.47 20.98 16.99
N LEU A 13 23.67 19.97 16.67
CA LEU A 13 23.80 19.22 15.43
C LEU A 13 23.58 20.12 14.21
N SER A 14 24.36 19.89 13.14
CA SER A 14 24.20 20.61 11.87
C SER A 14 22.82 20.37 11.24
N PRO A 15 22.29 21.31 10.43
CA PRO A 15 20.99 21.15 9.76
C PRO A 15 20.91 19.88 8.91
N LEU A 16 21.98 19.55 8.16
CA LEU A 16 22.06 18.34 7.34
C LEU A 16 21.91 17.07 8.18
N HIS A 17 22.56 17.02 9.34
CA HIS A 17 22.45 15.86 10.23
C HIS A 17 21.05 15.69 10.81
N ARG A 18 20.33 16.79 11.07
CA ARG A 18 18.92 16.75 11.49
C ARG A 18 18.03 16.17 10.38
N VAL A 19 18.22 16.63 9.13
CA VAL A 19 17.47 16.11 7.97
C VAL A 19 17.78 14.64 7.74
N ALA A 20 19.06 14.25 7.72
CA ALA A 20 19.47 12.85 7.55
C ALA A 20 18.90 11.95 8.65
N ARG A 21 18.92 12.39 9.91
CA ARG A 21 18.30 11.66 11.03
C ARG A 21 16.79 11.55 10.87
N GLN A 22 16.12 12.60 10.40
CA GLN A 22 14.67 12.59 10.18
C GLN A 22 14.29 11.65 9.03
N VAL A 23 15.02 11.69 7.92
CA VAL A 23 14.85 10.78 6.78
C VAL A 23 15.14 9.35 7.21
N CYS A 24 16.23 9.09 7.96
CA CYS A 24 16.54 7.76 8.48
C CYS A 24 15.46 7.26 9.46
N ARG A 25 14.96 8.12 10.35
CA ARG A 25 13.86 7.74 11.26
C ARG A 25 12.58 7.43 10.49
N TRP A 26 12.28 8.23 9.47
CA TRP A 26 11.17 7.98 8.56
C TRP A 26 11.43 6.62 7.86
N CYS A 27 12.44 6.49 7.00
CA CYS A 27 12.73 5.27 6.25
C CYS A 27 12.93 4.01 7.12
N CYS A 28 13.77 4.06 8.15
CA CYS A 28 14.32 2.84 8.77
C CYS A 28 13.67 2.48 10.11
N LEU A 29 13.06 3.44 10.81
CA LEU A 29 12.64 3.25 12.21
C LEU A 29 11.12 3.30 12.41
N THR A 30 10.33 3.64 11.39
CA THR A 30 8.88 3.68 11.55
C THR A 30 8.28 2.30 11.33
N GLU A 31 7.69 1.73 12.38
CA GLU A 31 6.95 0.47 12.30
C GLU A 31 5.44 0.69 12.39
N ALA A 32 4.69 -0.03 11.56
CA ALA A 32 3.24 -0.07 11.60
C ALA A 32 2.72 -1.49 11.33
N SER A 33 1.40 -1.65 11.36
CA SER A 33 0.72 -2.91 11.04
C SER A 33 1.18 -3.52 9.71
N THR A 34 1.44 -4.83 9.71
CA THR A 34 1.76 -5.58 8.48
C THR A 34 0.53 -6.02 7.70
N ARG A 35 -0.68 -5.80 8.22
CA ARG A 35 -1.93 -6.22 7.56
C ARG A 35 -2.13 -5.55 6.21
N THR A 36 -1.83 -4.26 6.08
CA THR A 36 -1.89 -3.54 4.80
C THR A 36 -0.96 -4.15 3.76
N SER A 37 0.28 -4.49 4.12
CA SER A 37 1.21 -5.16 3.20
C SER A 37 0.73 -6.55 2.78
N ALA A 38 0.07 -7.29 3.68
CA ALA A 38 -0.50 -8.59 3.37
C ALA A 38 -1.72 -8.48 2.43
N MET A 39 -2.57 -7.46 2.62
CA MET A 39 -3.67 -7.17 1.68
C MET A 39 -3.14 -6.80 0.29
N LEU A 40 -2.14 -5.92 0.23
CA LEU A 40 -1.46 -5.56 -1.01
C LEU A 40 -0.88 -6.79 -1.72
N ARG A 41 -0.21 -7.69 -1.00
CA ARG A 41 0.28 -8.97 -1.53
C ARG A 41 -0.84 -9.76 -2.21
N ILE A 42 -1.96 -9.96 -1.51
CA ILE A 42 -3.11 -10.73 -2.02
C ILE A 42 -3.71 -10.06 -3.26
N LEU A 43 -3.99 -8.76 -3.18
CA LEU A 43 -4.64 -8.02 -4.25
C LEU A 43 -3.77 -7.88 -5.50
N ILE A 44 -2.45 -7.67 -5.34
CA ILE A 44 -1.52 -7.64 -6.46
C ILE A 44 -1.53 -8.96 -7.22
N VAL A 45 -1.57 -10.11 -6.53
CA VAL A 45 -1.66 -11.41 -7.24
C VAL A 45 -2.90 -11.50 -8.10
N PHE A 46 -4.06 -11.05 -7.63
CA PHE A 46 -5.26 -10.99 -8.47
C PHE A 46 -5.07 -10.09 -9.69
N VAL A 47 -4.46 -8.92 -9.53
CA VAL A 47 -4.16 -8.01 -10.64
C VAL A 47 -3.16 -8.64 -11.64
N LEU A 48 -2.15 -9.38 -11.15
CA LEU A 48 -1.22 -10.14 -11.98
C LEU A 48 -1.94 -11.20 -12.81
N TRP A 49 -2.83 -11.97 -12.21
CA TRP A 49 -3.63 -12.97 -12.90
C TRP A 49 -4.59 -12.35 -13.92
N THR A 50 -5.26 -11.26 -13.58
CA THR A 50 -6.12 -10.54 -14.54
C THR A 50 -5.32 -9.96 -15.70
N ARG A 51 -4.08 -9.50 -15.47
CA ARG A 51 -3.25 -8.92 -16.53
C ARG A 51 -2.65 -9.98 -17.43
N TRP A 52 -2.00 -10.99 -16.87
CA TRP A 52 -1.14 -11.91 -17.62
C TRP A 52 -1.63 -13.36 -17.61
N GLY A 53 -2.71 -13.68 -16.90
CA GLY A 53 -3.16 -15.07 -16.78
C GLY A 53 -3.49 -15.73 -18.12
N ASP A 54 -4.20 -15.01 -19.00
CA ASP A 54 -4.52 -15.48 -20.35
C ASP A 54 -3.26 -15.54 -21.25
N GLU A 55 -2.49 -14.46 -21.25
CA GLU A 55 -1.27 -14.34 -22.07
C GLU A 55 -0.16 -15.32 -21.68
N LEU A 56 -0.20 -15.89 -20.48
CA LEU A 56 0.77 -16.86 -19.98
C LEU A 56 0.28 -18.30 -20.07
N LEU A 57 -0.77 -18.63 -20.81
CA LEU A 57 -1.21 -20.03 -20.94
C LEU A 57 -0.16 -20.89 -21.67
N MET A 58 0.01 -22.14 -21.21
CA MET A 58 1.07 -23.05 -21.69
C MET A 58 0.97 -23.38 -23.18
N TYR A 59 -0.21 -23.22 -23.80
CA TYR A 59 -0.43 -23.52 -25.20
C TYR A 59 0.00 -22.40 -26.16
N HIS A 60 0.28 -21.18 -25.65
CA HIS A 60 0.68 -20.07 -26.52
C HIS A 60 2.06 -20.28 -27.17
N GLU A 61 2.99 -20.96 -26.49
CA GLU A 61 4.27 -21.34 -27.07
C GLU A 61 4.68 -22.77 -26.66
N ALA A 62 5.22 -23.54 -27.60
CA ALA A 62 5.64 -24.92 -27.35
C ALA A 62 7.03 -25.05 -26.71
N THR A 63 7.73 -23.96 -26.45
CA THR A 63 9.12 -23.98 -25.97
C THR A 63 9.20 -24.37 -24.49
N TRP A 64 10.26 -25.09 -24.11
CA TRP A 64 10.49 -25.44 -22.70
C TRP A 64 10.67 -24.22 -21.81
N GLY A 65 11.33 -23.17 -22.33
CA GLY A 65 11.51 -21.90 -21.61
C GLY A 65 10.18 -21.23 -21.27
N TRP A 66 9.23 -21.21 -22.22
CA TRP A 66 7.88 -20.70 -21.97
C TRP A 66 7.13 -21.50 -20.92
N ARG A 67 7.11 -22.84 -21.05
CA ARG A 67 6.44 -23.72 -20.08
C ARG A 67 7.00 -23.57 -18.67
N ALA A 68 8.33 -23.43 -18.55
CA ALA A 68 8.98 -23.18 -17.27
C ALA A 68 8.59 -21.81 -16.68
N LEU A 69 8.58 -20.76 -17.51
CA LEU A 69 8.17 -19.40 -17.10
C LEU A 69 6.71 -19.36 -16.63
N THR A 70 5.79 -19.87 -17.46
CA THR A 70 4.36 -19.98 -17.16
C THR A 70 4.09 -20.82 -15.90
N GLY A 71 4.68 -22.01 -15.84
CA GLY A 71 4.51 -22.90 -14.69
C GLY A 71 4.99 -22.23 -13.40
N SER A 72 6.16 -21.57 -13.47
CA SER A 72 6.71 -20.80 -12.35
C SER A 72 5.79 -19.63 -11.99
N PHE A 73 5.25 -18.90 -12.96
CA PHE A 73 4.34 -17.78 -12.71
C PHE A 73 3.13 -18.23 -11.87
N PHE A 74 2.40 -19.26 -12.30
CA PHE A 74 1.20 -19.71 -11.58
C PHE A 74 1.53 -20.35 -10.23
N VAL A 75 2.61 -21.12 -10.12
CA VAL A 75 3.05 -21.72 -8.85
C VAL A 75 3.42 -20.63 -7.85
N PHE A 76 4.34 -19.72 -8.21
CA PHE A 76 4.86 -18.74 -7.26
C PHE A 76 3.86 -17.63 -6.94
N THR A 77 2.99 -17.23 -7.88
CA THR A 77 1.88 -16.31 -7.57
C THR A 77 0.86 -16.96 -6.63
N SER A 78 0.56 -18.26 -6.78
CA SER A 78 -0.30 -18.99 -5.83
C SER A 78 0.32 -19.10 -4.45
N LEU A 79 1.61 -19.40 -4.36
CA LEU A 79 2.36 -19.41 -3.10
C LEU A 79 2.38 -18.02 -2.45
N MET A 80 2.60 -16.97 -3.24
CA MET A 80 2.53 -15.59 -2.78
C MET A 80 1.12 -15.22 -2.33
N LEU A 81 0.06 -15.65 -3.02
CA LEU A 81 -1.33 -15.38 -2.66
C LEU A 81 -1.65 -15.87 -1.24
N VAL A 82 -1.34 -17.14 -0.96
CA VAL A 82 -1.58 -17.74 0.36
C VAL A 82 -0.54 -17.32 1.41
N GLY A 83 0.58 -16.75 0.98
CA GLY A 83 1.68 -16.36 1.86
C GLY A 83 2.43 -17.57 2.43
N LEU A 84 2.78 -18.52 1.56
CA LEU A 84 3.71 -19.61 1.86
C LEU A 84 5.10 -19.23 1.33
N TRP A 85 6.11 -19.32 2.19
CA TRP A 85 7.47 -18.85 1.93
C TRP A 85 7.47 -17.43 1.37
N SER A 86 6.67 -16.56 1.99
CA SER A 86 6.21 -15.28 1.44
C SER A 86 7.33 -14.40 0.88
N ARG A 87 8.50 -14.39 1.54
CA ARG A 87 9.68 -13.65 1.06
C ARG A 87 10.23 -14.24 -0.23
N LEU A 88 10.40 -15.55 -0.28
CA LEU A 88 10.94 -16.25 -1.44
C LEU A 88 9.95 -16.20 -2.61
N SER A 89 8.67 -16.52 -2.37
CA SER A 89 7.64 -16.45 -3.40
C SER A 89 7.48 -15.02 -3.94
N GLY A 90 7.47 -14.01 -3.06
CA GLY A 90 7.45 -12.59 -3.48
C GLY A 90 8.65 -12.21 -4.37
N LEU A 91 9.88 -12.58 -3.98
CA LEU A 91 11.08 -12.30 -4.77
C LEU A 91 11.06 -12.99 -6.15
N ILE A 92 10.61 -14.25 -6.20
CA ILE A 92 10.52 -14.99 -7.47
C ILE A 92 9.44 -14.39 -8.37
N VAL A 93 8.27 -14.04 -7.83
CA VAL A 93 7.22 -13.36 -8.61
C VAL A 93 7.72 -12.01 -9.14
N ALA A 94 8.44 -11.23 -8.32
CA ALA A 94 9.06 -9.98 -8.75
C ALA A 94 10.07 -10.19 -9.90
N ALA A 95 10.90 -11.23 -9.82
CA ALA A 95 11.83 -11.58 -10.90
C ALA A 95 11.11 -12.02 -12.18
N ILE A 96 10.05 -12.83 -12.05
CA ILE A 96 9.23 -13.27 -13.19
C ILE A 96 8.59 -12.06 -13.86
N VAL A 97 7.88 -11.21 -13.12
CA VAL A 97 7.22 -10.01 -13.68
C VAL A 97 8.24 -9.02 -14.27
N GLY A 98 9.40 -8.86 -13.63
CA GLY A 98 10.52 -8.10 -14.18
C GLY A 98 11.01 -8.69 -15.51
N SER A 99 11.12 -10.02 -15.62
CA SER A 99 11.50 -10.69 -16.87
C SER A 99 10.44 -10.53 -17.97
N LEU A 100 9.14 -10.57 -17.63
CA LEU A 100 8.06 -10.30 -18.59
C LEU A 100 8.19 -8.89 -19.15
N VAL A 101 8.32 -7.88 -18.31
CA VAL A 101 8.34 -6.48 -18.76
C VAL A 101 9.66 -6.11 -19.45
N PHE A 102 10.81 -6.37 -18.83
CA PHE A 102 12.09 -5.86 -19.34
C PHE A 102 12.76 -6.80 -20.34
N TYR A 103 12.71 -8.11 -20.14
CA TYR A 103 13.36 -9.03 -21.07
C TYR A 103 12.43 -9.34 -22.27
N ARG A 104 11.21 -9.80 -22.02
CA ARG A 104 10.30 -10.15 -23.11
C ARG A 104 9.64 -8.92 -23.74
N GLY A 105 9.16 -7.99 -22.94
CA GLY A 105 8.56 -6.75 -23.42
C GLY A 105 9.57 -5.87 -24.16
N VAL A 106 10.59 -5.36 -23.45
CA VAL A 106 11.55 -4.42 -24.04
C VAL A 106 12.57 -5.11 -24.93
N HIS A 107 13.33 -6.08 -24.41
CA HIS A 107 14.47 -6.64 -25.15
C HIS A 107 14.06 -7.52 -26.34
N LEU A 108 13.00 -8.32 -26.20
CA LEU A 108 12.47 -9.16 -27.30
C LEU A 108 11.35 -8.46 -28.11
N GLY A 109 10.96 -7.24 -27.76
CA GLY A 109 10.02 -6.43 -28.52
C GLY A 109 8.55 -6.87 -28.42
N HIS A 110 8.14 -7.53 -27.34
CA HIS A 110 6.73 -7.87 -27.12
C HIS A 110 5.94 -6.64 -26.62
N GLU A 111 5.53 -5.79 -27.57
CA GLU A 111 4.91 -4.47 -27.34
C GLU A 111 3.75 -4.45 -26.34
N PRO A 112 2.83 -5.44 -26.28
CA PRO A 112 1.75 -5.43 -25.29
C PRO A 112 2.22 -5.39 -23.83
N TRP A 113 3.48 -5.76 -23.57
CA TRP A 113 4.08 -5.80 -22.23
C TRP A 113 4.88 -4.55 -21.86
N THR A 114 5.02 -3.59 -22.77
CA THR A 114 5.78 -2.33 -22.56
C THR A 114 4.88 -1.12 -22.35
N HIS A 115 3.59 -1.31 -22.07
CA HIS A 115 2.72 -0.19 -21.71
C HIS A 115 3.01 0.32 -20.29
N HIS A 116 2.81 1.61 -20.05
CA HIS A 116 3.04 2.24 -18.73
C HIS A 116 2.37 1.51 -17.54
N HIS A 117 1.20 0.90 -17.76
CA HIS A 117 0.49 0.15 -16.71
C HIS A 117 1.18 -1.16 -16.32
N THR A 118 1.87 -1.84 -17.24
CA THR A 118 2.63 -3.07 -16.92
C THR A 118 3.91 -2.74 -16.16
N TYR A 119 4.58 -1.63 -16.50
CA TYR A 119 5.71 -1.12 -15.71
C TYR A 119 5.29 -0.81 -14.27
N PHE A 120 4.17 -0.10 -14.09
CA PHE A 120 3.69 0.23 -12.76
C PHE A 120 3.35 -1.01 -11.92
N LEU A 121 2.68 -2.01 -12.52
CA LEU A 121 2.40 -3.29 -11.87
C LEU A 121 3.67 -4.07 -11.51
N ALA A 122 4.69 -4.05 -12.38
CA ALA A 122 5.99 -4.65 -12.10
C ALA A 122 6.69 -3.96 -10.91
N TYR A 123 6.74 -2.63 -10.90
CA TYR A 123 7.31 -1.88 -9.78
C TYR A 123 6.55 -2.12 -8.48
N ALA A 124 5.22 -2.14 -8.51
CA ALA A 124 4.41 -2.46 -7.35
C ALA A 124 4.72 -3.86 -6.79
N THR A 125 4.86 -4.84 -7.68
CA THR A 125 5.21 -6.23 -7.31
C THR A 125 6.60 -6.31 -6.68
N ILE A 126 7.60 -5.64 -7.26
CA ILE A 126 8.96 -5.57 -6.72
C ILE A 126 8.97 -4.93 -5.34
N LEU A 127 8.32 -3.77 -5.18
CA LEU A 127 8.28 -3.05 -3.90
C LEU A 127 7.55 -3.87 -2.82
N ILE A 128 6.49 -4.58 -3.17
CA ILE A 128 5.79 -5.46 -2.22
C ILE A 128 6.60 -6.70 -1.86
N ALA A 129 7.42 -7.25 -2.76
CA ALA A 129 8.35 -8.33 -2.41
C ALA A 129 9.38 -7.91 -1.33
N LEU A 130 9.70 -6.62 -1.25
CA LEU A 130 10.59 -6.04 -0.22
C LEU A 130 9.88 -5.76 1.11
N ALA A 131 8.54 -5.77 1.12
CA ALA A 131 7.73 -5.56 2.31
C ALA A 131 7.65 -6.84 3.18
N PRO A 132 7.30 -6.72 4.47
CA PRO A 132 7.12 -7.85 5.40
C PRO A 132 5.82 -8.64 5.15
N ILE A 133 5.60 -9.08 3.91
CA ILE A 133 4.34 -9.65 3.40
C ILE A 133 3.93 -11.01 3.98
N GLY A 134 4.80 -11.65 4.76
CA GLY A 134 4.53 -12.92 5.43
C GLY A 134 4.12 -12.81 6.89
N ARG A 135 4.09 -11.60 7.49
CA ARG A 135 3.81 -11.43 8.93
C ARG A 135 2.32 -11.42 9.30
N SER A 136 1.45 -11.15 8.34
CA SER A 136 -0.01 -11.13 8.51
C SER A 136 -0.71 -11.85 7.35
N LEU A 137 -1.91 -12.37 7.61
CA LEU A 137 -2.79 -13.02 6.62
C LEU A 137 -2.04 -14.01 5.71
N SER A 138 -1.19 -14.85 6.29
CA SER A 138 -0.29 -15.76 5.57
C SER A 138 -0.26 -17.15 6.22
N VAL A 139 -0.02 -18.17 5.41
CA VAL A 139 0.27 -19.52 5.91
C VAL A 139 1.54 -19.51 6.78
N ASP A 140 2.56 -18.74 6.42
CA ASP A 140 3.79 -18.59 7.22
C ASP A 140 3.50 -18.13 8.66
N ARG A 141 2.60 -17.14 8.83
CA ARG A 141 2.18 -16.62 10.14
C ARG A 141 1.40 -17.67 10.91
N TRP A 142 0.46 -18.35 10.26
CA TRP A 142 -0.31 -19.42 10.88
C TRP A 142 0.59 -20.56 11.38
N LEU A 143 1.58 -20.98 10.59
CA LEU A 143 2.58 -21.97 10.99
C LEU A 143 3.47 -21.47 12.14
N ALA A 144 3.84 -20.19 12.16
CA ALA A 144 4.59 -19.60 13.28
C ALA A 144 3.79 -19.62 14.59
N LEU A 145 2.52 -19.21 14.55
CA LEU A 145 1.62 -19.26 15.71
C LEU A 145 1.41 -20.69 16.23
N LYS A 146 1.22 -21.67 15.33
CA LYS A 146 1.12 -23.08 15.71
C LYS A 146 2.41 -23.61 16.37
N ARG A 147 3.59 -23.14 15.94
CA ARG A 147 4.86 -23.53 16.56
C ARG A 147 5.00 -22.94 17.96
N GLU A 148 4.66 -21.66 18.13
CA GLU A 148 4.63 -21.01 19.45
C GLU A 148 3.70 -21.74 20.43
N GLN A 149 2.48 -22.10 20.00
CA GLN A 149 1.54 -22.87 20.81
C GLN A 149 2.07 -24.25 21.24
N ARG A 150 3.01 -24.82 20.50
CA ARG A 150 3.67 -26.10 20.82
C ARG A 150 4.94 -25.92 21.66
N GLY A 151 5.16 -24.74 22.24
CA GLY A 151 6.36 -24.42 23.01
C GLY A 151 7.57 -24.03 22.17
N GLY A 152 7.37 -23.74 20.88
CA GLY A 152 8.40 -23.18 20.00
C GLY A 152 8.67 -21.69 20.27
N PRO A 153 9.58 -21.07 19.49
CA PRO A 153 9.88 -19.64 19.63
C PRO A 153 8.64 -18.78 19.34
N PRO A 154 8.56 -17.56 19.92
CA PRO A 154 7.41 -16.67 19.75
C PRO A 154 7.22 -16.28 18.28
N ALA A 155 5.97 -16.20 17.83
CA ALA A 155 5.69 -15.86 16.45
C ALA A 155 6.04 -14.38 16.16
N PRO A 156 6.64 -14.05 14.99
CA PRO A 156 7.06 -12.68 14.68
C PRO A 156 5.89 -11.68 14.76
N PRO A 157 6.04 -10.51 15.40
CA PRO A 157 4.93 -9.58 15.62
C PRO A 157 4.33 -9.08 14.29
N GLU A 158 3.03 -8.75 14.29
CA GLU A 158 2.31 -8.16 13.14
C GLU A 158 2.65 -6.66 12.92
N ARG A 159 3.84 -6.23 13.36
CA ARG A 159 4.37 -4.89 13.15
C ARG A 159 5.75 -5.00 12.53
N ALA A 160 6.05 -4.09 11.62
CA ALA A 160 7.33 -4.04 10.93
C ALA A 160 7.53 -2.69 10.25
N ASN A 161 8.75 -2.46 9.78
CA ASN A 161 9.08 -1.26 9.02
C ASN A 161 8.24 -1.16 7.72
N ILE A 162 7.70 0.03 7.47
CA ILE A 162 6.80 0.37 6.35
C ILE A 162 7.46 1.10 5.17
N TRP A 163 8.79 1.12 5.08
CA TRP A 163 9.52 1.81 4.01
C TRP A 163 9.07 1.39 2.61
N ALA A 164 8.84 0.10 2.39
CA ALA A 164 8.39 -0.43 1.11
C ALA A 164 7.00 0.11 0.71
N LEU A 165 6.09 0.26 1.66
CA LEU A 165 4.77 0.88 1.43
C LEU A 165 4.92 2.36 1.05
N ARG A 166 5.85 3.07 1.71
CA ARG A 166 6.14 4.47 1.40
C ARG A 166 6.77 4.65 0.03
N LEU A 167 7.69 3.78 -0.36
CA LEU A 167 8.23 3.77 -1.72
C LEU A 167 7.12 3.49 -2.74
N LEU A 168 6.20 2.57 -2.44
CA LEU A 168 5.06 2.32 -3.32
C LEU A 168 4.14 3.55 -3.42
N CYS A 169 3.88 4.25 -2.32
CA CYS A 169 3.13 5.51 -2.36
C CYS A 169 3.87 6.61 -3.14
N LEU A 170 5.20 6.72 -2.98
CA LEU A 170 6.03 7.63 -3.77
C LEU A 170 6.02 7.26 -5.27
N GLN A 171 5.98 5.96 -5.60
CA GLN A 171 5.85 5.49 -6.98
C GLN A 171 4.49 5.90 -7.57
N VAL A 172 3.39 5.80 -6.79
CA VAL A 172 2.06 6.30 -7.19
C VAL A 172 2.11 7.81 -7.43
N CYS A 173 2.72 8.57 -6.53
CA CYS A 173 2.84 10.03 -6.65
C CYS A 173 3.66 10.43 -7.89
N THR A 174 4.78 9.75 -8.11
CA THR A 174 5.65 9.95 -9.27
C THR A 174 4.91 9.64 -10.58
N MET A 175 4.16 8.54 -10.62
CA MET A 175 3.33 8.18 -11.77
C MET A 175 2.34 9.31 -12.09
N TYR A 176 1.61 9.83 -11.10
CA TYR A 176 0.69 10.94 -11.32
C TYR A 176 1.38 12.23 -11.76
N LEU A 177 2.55 12.54 -11.20
CA LEU A 177 3.31 13.73 -11.58
C LEU A 177 3.66 13.69 -13.07
N TRP A 178 4.25 12.59 -13.52
CA TRP A 178 4.64 12.45 -14.93
C TRP A 178 3.43 12.35 -15.86
N SER A 179 2.37 11.69 -15.41
CA SER A 179 1.08 11.62 -16.12
C SER A 179 0.47 13.02 -16.34
N ALA A 180 0.52 13.88 -15.32
CA ALA A 180 0.02 15.25 -15.39
C ALA A 180 0.89 16.13 -16.30
N ILE A 181 2.22 16.00 -16.20
CA ILE A 181 3.17 16.72 -17.07
C ILE A 181 2.94 16.36 -18.53
N ASP A 182 2.84 15.07 -18.85
CA ASP A 182 2.60 14.60 -20.22
C ASP A 182 1.29 15.18 -20.80
N LYS A 183 0.25 15.31 -19.97
CA LYS A 183 -1.03 15.91 -20.35
C LYS A 183 -1.06 17.44 -20.28
N THR A 184 0.00 18.10 -19.81
CA THR A 184 0.07 19.56 -19.78
C THR A 184 0.55 20.10 -21.13
N ASN A 185 -0.25 19.83 -22.16
CA ASN A 185 -0.01 20.30 -23.52
C ASN A 185 -1.32 20.81 -24.14
N ALA A 186 -1.20 21.64 -25.18
CA ALA A 186 -2.34 22.29 -25.81
C ALA A 186 -3.40 21.28 -26.30
N GLY A 187 -3.01 20.12 -26.84
CA GLY A 187 -3.96 19.14 -27.37
C GLY A 187 -4.80 18.43 -26.31
N PHE A 188 -4.27 18.27 -25.10
CA PHE A 188 -5.04 17.70 -23.99
C PHE A 188 -5.84 18.78 -23.27
N LEU A 189 -5.22 19.93 -22.99
CA LEU A 189 -5.85 21.03 -22.26
C LEU A 189 -6.92 21.77 -23.06
N SER A 190 -6.92 21.70 -24.40
CA SER A 190 -8.02 22.21 -25.22
C SER A 190 -9.27 21.32 -25.17
N GLY A 191 -9.17 20.11 -24.60
CA GLY A 191 -10.21 19.09 -24.68
C GLY A 191 -10.19 18.25 -25.96
N THR A 192 -9.34 18.57 -26.94
CA THR A 192 -9.30 17.85 -28.23
C THR A 192 -9.05 16.35 -28.05
N ARG A 193 -8.16 15.95 -27.12
CA ARG A 193 -7.94 14.53 -26.80
C ARG A 193 -9.18 13.85 -26.22
N MET A 194 -9.92 14.53 -25.34
CA MET A 194 -11.15 13.97 -24.75
C MET A 194 -12.23 13.80 -25.82
N ALA A 195 -12.42 14.81 -26.68
CA ALA A 195 -13.34 14.73 -27.81
C ALA A 195 -12.99 13.57 -28.74
N GLY A 196 -11.70 13.38 -29.03
CA GLY A 196 -11.21 12.24 -29.81
C GLY A 196 -11.62 10.89 -29.25
N TYR A 197 -11.43 10.65 -27.95
CA TYR A 197 -11.85 9.38 -27.33
C TYR A 197 -13.36 9.16 -27.42
N PHE A 198 -14.16 10.20 -27.17
CA PHE A 198 -15.62 10.07 -27.25
C PHE A 198 -16.13 9.82 -28.67
N LEU A 199 -15.56 10.50 -29.67
CA LEU A 199 -15.90 10.28 -31.08
C LEU A 199 -15.44 8.91 -31.57
N GLU A 200 -14.30 8.42 -31.10
CA GLU A 200 -13.79 7.10 -31.47
C GLU A 200 -14.67 5.96 -30.92
N PHE A 201 -15.13 6.07 -29.67
CA PHE A 201 -15.77 4.95 -28.99
C PHE A 201 -17.29 5.05 -28.82
N TYR A 202 -17.88 6.26 -28.86
CA TYR A 202 -19.25 6.47 -28.38
C TYR A 202 -20.14 7.34 -29.27
N ILE A 203 -19.56 8.19 -30.11
CA ILE A 203 -20.31 9.25 -30.80
C ILE A 203 -20.07 9.17 -32.31
N ILE A 204 -21.14 8.97 -33.07
CA ILE A 204 -21.11 8.93 -34.54
C ILE A 204 -21.18 10.36 -35.11
N ASP A 205 -22.09 11.19 -34.59
CA ASP A 205 -22.31 12.56 -35.05
C ASP A 205 -21.87 13.58 -34.00
N TYR A 206 -21.18 14.63 -34.45
CA TYR A 206 -20.63 15.62 -33.53
C TYR A 206 -21.72 16.39 -32.77
N PRO A 207 -21.70 16.44 -31.41
CA PRO A 207 -22.84 16.94 -30.66
C PRO A 207 -22.98 18.47 -30.63
N GLY A 208 -22.00 19.20 -31.18
CA GLY A 208 -21.96 20.67 -31.24
C GLY A 208 -21.15 21.32 -30.12
N ALA A 209 -21.20 22.65 -30.03
CA ALA A 209 -20.26 23.45 -29.23
C ALA A 209 -20.27 23.17 -27.71
N TRP A 210 -21.37 22.67 -27.14
CA TRP A 210 -21.42 22.31 -25.72
C TRP A 210 -20.50 21.13 -25.39
N PHE A 211 -20.27 20.24 -26.36
CA PHE A 211 -19.40 19.09 -26.22
C PHE A 211 -17.93 19.50 -26.10
N ASP A 212 -17.53 20.55 -26.83
CA ASP A 212 -16.18 21.12 -26.71
C ASP A 212 -15.90 21.66 -25.33
N VAL A 213 -16.87 22.39 -24.76
CA VAL A 213 -16.78 22.92 -23.40
C VAL A 213 -16.69 21.77 -22.39
N LEU A 214 -17.50 20.71 -22.56
CA LEU A 214 -17.43 19.53 -21.71
C LEU A 214 -16.04 18.86 -21.79
N CYS A 215 -15.54 18.60 -22.99
CA CYS A 215 -14.24 17.98 -23.22
C CYS A 215 -13.07 18.82 -22.67
N LEU A 216 -13.15 20.14 -22.81
CA LEU A 216 -12.22 21.10 -22.20
C LEU A 216 -12.22 20.94 -20.66
N VAL A 217 -13.40 20.99 -20.04
CA VAL A 217 -13.55 20.86 -18.58
C VAL A 217 -13.00 19.51 -18.10
N LEU A 218 -13.29 18.42 -18.80
CA LEU A 218 -12.78 17.09 -18.46
C LEU A 218 -11.25 17.01 -18.59
N GLY A 219 -10.69 17.56 -19.66
CA GLY A 219 -9.25 17.60 -19.89
C GLY A 219 -8.51 18.36 -18.78
N VAL A 220 -8.95 19.60 -18.50
CA VAL A 220 -8.37 20.44 -17.44
C VAL A 220 -8.56 19.80 -16.05
N SER A 221 -9.75 19.30 -15.75
CA SER A 221 -10.04 18.68 -14.44
C SER A 221 -9.17 17.45 -14.20
N THR A 222 -8.92 16.64 -15.23
CA THR A 222 -8.03 15.47 -15.16
C THR A 222 -6.61 15.90 -14.79
N VAL A 223 -6.04 16.90 -15.48
CA VAL A 223 -4.68 17.38 -15.22
C VAL A 223 -4.54 17.98 -13.82
N VAL A 224 -5.50 18.82 -13.41
CA VAL A 224 -5.52 19.42 -12.06
C VAL A 224 -5.58 18.33 -10.99
N LEU A 225 -6.44 17.32 -11.18
CA LEU A 225 -6.56 16.22 -10.24
C LEU A 225 -5.29 15.36 -10.19
N GLU A 226 -4.65 15.07 -11.32
CA GLU A 226 -3.38 14.33 -11.34
C GLU A 226 -2.27 15.08 -10.60
N TYR A 227 -2.12 16.40 -10.79
CA TYR A 227 -1.20 17.21 -9.98
C TYR A 227 -1.56 17.19 -8.49
N ALA A 228 -2.84 17.29 -8.16
CA ALA A 228 -3.31 17.21 -6.78
C ALA A 228 -3.02 15.83 -6.15
N LEU A 229 -3.13 14.74 -6.91
CA LEU A 229 -2.77 13.39 -6.47
C LEU A 229 -1.26 13.23 -6.28
N ALA A 230 -0.46 13.77 -7.20
CA ALA A 230 1.00 13.70 -7.15
C ALA A 230 1.59 14.29 -5.85
N VAL A 231 0.98 15.36 -5.33
CA VAL A 231 1.46 16.05 -4.11
C VAL A 231 0.59 15.72 -2.89
N GLY A 232 -0.73 15.74 -3.04
CA GLY A 232 -1.69 15.62 -1.95
C GLY A 232 -1.71 14.26 -1.27
N LEU A 233 -1.28 13.19 -1.95
CA LEU A 233 -1.16 11.85 -1.33
C LEU A 233 -0.03 11.77 -0.29
N LEU A 234 0.99 12.64 -0.40
CA LEU A 234 2.14 12.65 0.50
C LEU A 234 1.81 13.19 1.90
N PHE A 235 0.72 13.96 2.03
CA PHE A 235 0.32 14.57 3.30
C PHE A 235 -0.93 13.89 3.86
N ASP A 236 -0.84 13.42 5.11
CA ASP A 236 -1.92 12.67 5.77
C ASP A 236 -3.26 13.44 5.78
N ARG A 237 -3.20 14.77 5.92
CA ARG A 237 -4.40 15.63 6.00
C ARG A 237 -5.14 15.75 4.68
N THR A 238 -4.43 15.80 3.55
CA THR A 238 -5.02 15.97 2.21
C THR A 238 -5.31 14.65 1.53
N ARG A 239 -4.66 13.57 1.96
CA ARG A 239 -4.66 12.26 1.30
C ARG A 239 -6.05 11.77 0.95
N LEU A 240 -6.98 11.73 1.91
CA LEU A 240 -8.32 11.21 1.65
C LEU A 240 -9.11 12.12 0.70
N PHE A 241 -8.93 13.44 0.80
CA PHE A 241 -9.61 14.42 -0.04
C PHE A 241 -9.20 14.32 -1.51
N VAL A 242 -7.95 13.96 -1.81
CA VAL A 242 -7.50 13.75 -3.20
C VAL A 242 -7.71 12.31 -3.67
N MET A 243 -7.57 11.33 -2.77
CA MET A 243 -7.73 9.91 -3.11
C MET A 243 -9.14 9.57 -3.55
N VAL A 244 -10.19 10.12 -2.89
CA VAL A 244 -11.58 9.83 -3.27
C VAL A 244 -11.90 10.28 -4.70
N PRO A 245 -11.65 11.55 -5.10
CA PRO A 245 -11.76 11.96 -6.50
C PRO A 245 -10.89 11.12 -7.44
N GLY A 246 -9.68 10.74 -7.02
CA GLY A 246 -8.83 9.84 -7.80
C GLY A 246 -9.45 8.47 -8.03
N ILE A 247 -10.09 7.86 -7.03
CA ILE A 247 -10.82 6.58 -7.16
C ILE A 247 -11.95 6.74 -8.18
N VAL A 248 -12.74 7.82 -8.04
CA VAL A 248 -13.87 8.12 -8.96
C VAL A 248 -13.37 8.30 -10.39
N MET A 249 -12.32 9.11 -10.60
CA MET A 249 -11.70 9.32 -11.92
C MET A 249 -11.27 8.00 -12.56
N HIS A 250 -10.60 7.13 -11.80
CA HIS A 250 -10.19 5.81 -12.30
C HIS A 250 -11.35 4.87 -12.59
N GLY A 251 -12.45 4.97 -11.84
CA GLY A 251 -13.69 4.25 -12.13
C GLY A 251 -14.33 4.73 -13.44
N VAL A 252 -14.33 6.04 -13.68
CA VAL A 252 -14.78 6.62 -14.96
C VAL A 252 -13.88 6.17 -16.10
N PHE A 253 -12.55 6.20 -15.94
CA PHE A 253 -11.64 5.69 -16.96
C PHE A 253 -11.86 4.22 -17.24
N TYR A 254 -12.09 3.38 -16.23
CA TYR A 254 -12.37 1.97 -16.43
C TYR A 254 -13.65 1.73 -17.23
N ALA A 255 -14.68 2.55 -17.04
CA ALA A 255 -15.94 2.44 -17.76
C ALA A 255 -15.88 3.01 -19.18
N LEU A 256 -15.11 4.09 -19.38
CA LEU A 256 -15.12 4.87 -20.63
C LEU A 256 -13.90 4.64 -21.53
N LEU A 257 -12.81 4.07 -21.00
CA LEU A 257 -11.58 3.87 -21.74
C LEU A 257 -11.17 2.39 -21.62
N PRO A 258 -10.52 1.81 -22.64
CA PRO A 258 -10.04 0.42 -22.60
C PRO A 258 -8.78 0.27 -21.72
N VAL A 259 -8.75 0.89 -20.54
CA VAL A 259 -7.63 0.89 -19.59
C VAL A 259 -7.61 -0.38 -18.74
N LYS A 260 -7.50 -1.54 -19.41
CA LYS A 260 -7.41 -2.92 -18.87
C LYS A 260 -7.25 -3.03 -17.34
N THR A 261 -6.03 -3.28 -16.84
CA THR A 261 -5.77 -3.55 -15.41
C THR A 261 -5.21 -2.36 -14.66
N PHE A 262 -5.09 -1.20 -15.31
CA PHE A 262 -4.45 -0.02 -14.72
C PHE A 262 -5.25 0.50 -13.53
N THR A 263 -6.56 0.68 -13.68
CA THR A 263 -7.46 1.11 -12.61
C THR A 263 -7.34 0.21 -11.38
N ALA A 264 -7.40 -1.12 -11.58
CA ALA A 264 -7.26 -2.08 -10.48
C ALA A 264 -5.91 -1.94 -9.77
N THR A 265 -4.82 -1.79 -10.55
CA THR A 265 -3.46 -1.63 -10.00
C THR A 265 -3.36 -0.37 -9.13
N VAL A 266 -3.91 0.76 -9.60
CA VAL A 266 -3.87 2.03 -8.86
C VAL A 266 -4.71 1.96 -7.59
N TRP A 267 -5.94 1.42 -7.65
CA TRP A 267 -6.78 1.26 -6.46
C TRP A 267 -6.13 0.38 -5.41
N VAL A 268 -5.48 -0.71 -5.83
CA VAL A 268 -4.70 -1.55 -4.93
C VAL A 268 -3.53 -0.75 -4.34
N ALA A 269 -2.76 -0.05 -5.16
CA ALA A 269 -1.60 0.73 -4.71
C ALA A 269 -1.98 1.88 -3.75
N TYR A 270 -3.20 2.42 -3.81
CA TYR A 270 -3.69 3.39 -2.82
C TYR A 270 -3.68 2.89 -1.39
N LEU A 271 -3.80 1.57 -1.15
CA LEU A 271 -3.64 1.01 0.19
C LEU A 271 -2.27 1.33 0.79
N ALA A 272 -1.22 1.43 -0.04
CA ALA A 272 0.13 1.77 0.41
C ALA A 272 0.26 3.22 0.85
N CYS A 273 -0.64 4.10 0.39
CA CYS A 273 -0.70 5.48 0.85
C CYS A 273 -1.48 5.63 2.15
N LEU A 274 -2.37 4.72 2.53
CA LEU A 274 -3.14 4.85 3.78
C LEU A 274 -2.26 4.58 5.02
N ASP A 275 -2.63 5.16 6.17
CA ASP A 275 -2.03 4.80 7.47
C ASP A 275 -2.30 3.30 7.75
N PRO A 276 -1.26 2.44 7.80
CA PRO A 276 -1.46 1.00 8.00
C PRO A 276 -2.18 0.66 9.31
N ASP A 277 -1.96 1.46 10.36
CA ASP A 277 -2.64 1.25 11.64
C ASP A 277 -4.12 1.67 11.55
N ALA A 278 -4.47 2.68 10.73
CA ALA A 278 -5.87 3.02 10.46
C ALA A 278 -6.59 1.93 9.67
N VAL A 279 -5.92 1.32 8.70
CA VAL A 279 -6.45 0.17 7.95
C VAL A 279 -6.71 -1.01 8.89
N GLU A 280 -5.76 -1.34 9.77
CA GLU A 280 -5.96 -2.37 10.79
C GLU A 280 -7.18 -2.09 11.68
N ARG A 281 -7.30 -0.85 12.19
CA ARG A 281 -8.45 -0.45 13.01
C ARG A 281 -9.76 -0.57 12.24
N ALA A 282 -9.80 -0.23 10.95
CA ALA A 282 -10.98 -0.37 10.12
C ALA A 282 -11.36 -1.85 9.93
N LEU A 283 -10.39 -2.71 9.63
CA LEU A 283 -10.60 -4.15 9.51
C LEU A 283 -11.11 -4.77 10.81
N ALA A 284 -10.51 -4.39 11.95
CA ALA A 284 -10.95 -4.86 13.27
C ALA A 284 -12.41 -4.50 13.51
N ARG A 285 -12.83 -3.25 13.23
CA ARG A 285 -14.24 -2.84 13.36
C ARG A 285 -15.19 -3.61 12.44
N MET A 286 -14.74 -4.03 11.26
CA MET A 286 -15.56 -4.81 10.32
C MET A 286 -15.69 -6.27 10.74
N LEU A 287 -14.61 -6.86 11.27
CA LEU A 287 -14.55 -8.27 11.69
C LEU A 287 -15.12 -8.50 13.08
N ASP A 288 -14.95 -7.53 13.99
CA ASP A 288 -15.61 -7.49 15.29
C ASP A 288 -17.09 -7.16 15.05
N LYS A 289 -17.85 -8.17 14.61
CA LYS A 289 -19.31 -8.14 14.72
C LYS A 289 -19.60 -7.77 16.18
N PRO A 290 -20.36 -6.69 16.48
CA PRO A 290 -20.79 -6.44 17.84
C PRO A 290 -21.53 -7.69 18.29
N SER A 291 -20.94 -8.45 19.21
CA SER A 291 -21.59 -9.61 19.80
C SER A 291 -22.94 -9.13 20.32
N ARG A 292 -24.03 -9.87 20.09
CA ARG A 292 -25.37 -9.50 20.60
C ARG A 292 -25.34 -9.15 22.10
N ALA A 293 -24.39 -9.73 22.85
CA ALA A 293 -24.07 -9.39 24.24
C ALA A 293 -23.62 -7.94 24.46
N SER A 294 -22.74 -7.40 23.60
CA SER A 294 -22.28 -5.99 23.67
C SER A 294 -23.34 -4.96 23.28
N ARG A 295 -24.38 -5.39 22.54
CA ARG A 295 -25.55 -4.57 22.19
C ARG A 295 -26.60 -4.59 23.30
N ALA A 296 -26.78 -5.74 23.97
CA ALA A 296 -27.65 -5.88 25.13
C ALA A 296 -27.11 -5.13 26.37
N SER A 297 -25.79 -5.06 26.56
CA SER A 297 -25.17 -4.27 27.63
C SER A 297 -25.20 -2.77 27.40
N ARG A 298 -25.33 -2.31 26.14
CA ARG A 298 -25.54 -0.89 25.80
C ARG A 298 -26.99 -0.43 25.93
N LEU A 299 -27.94 -1.35 25.80
CA LEU A 299 -29.37 -1.08 25.98
C LEU A 299 -29.82 -1.20 27.44
N ARG A 300 -29.09 -1.95 28.27
CA ARG A 300 -29.13 -1.79 29.73
C ARG A 300 -28.34 -0.53 30.03
N GLY A 301 -29.03 0.61 30.19
CA GLY A 301 -28.42 1.89 30.53
C GLY A 301 -27.41 1.76 31.68
N PRO A 302 -26.45 2.70 31.81
CA PRO A 302 -25.37 2.60 32.78
C PRO A 302 -25.96 2.22 34.13
N ALA A 303 -25.62 1.02 34.61
CA ALA A 303 -25.88 0.63 35.98
C ALA A 303 -25.30 1.76 36.82
N ARG A 304 -26.19 2.47 37.51
CA ARG A 304 -25.92 3.63 38.34
C ARG A 304 -24.64 3.32 39.12
N TRP A 305 -23.55 3.98 38.77
CA TRP A 305 -22.29 3.88 39.50
C TRP A 305 -22.61 4.28 40.94
N SER A 306 -22.72 3.31 41.84
CA SER A 306 -22.61 3.57 43.27
C SER A 306 -21.20 4.08 43.48
N GLU A 307 -21.08 5.37 43.82
CA GLU A 307 -19.82 6.04 44.10
C GLU A 307 -18.99 5.21 45.09
N PRO A 308 -17.78 4.77 44.73
CA PRO A 308 -16.83 4.27 45.70
C PRO A 308 -16.28 5.48 46.46
N THR A 309 -16.63 5.59 47.74
CA THR A 309 -15.94 6.47 48.69
C THR A 309 -14.50 5.98 48.84
N HIS A 310 -13.62 6.45 47.96
CA HIS A 310 -12.18 6.28 48.11
C HIS A 310 -11.68 7.25 49.18
N GLU A 311 -11.60 6.74 50.41
CA GLU A 311 -10.74 7.29 51.45
C GLU A 311 -9.29 7.06 50.99
N ILE A 312 -8.58 8.14 50.68
CA ILE A 312 -7.20 8.08 50.17
C ILE A 312 -6.28 7.89 51.38
N ASP A 313 -5.80 6.67 51.58
CA ASP A 313 -4.73 6.39 52.54
C ASP A 313 -3.37 6.81 51.94
N LEU A 314 -2.85 7.93 52.43
CA LEU A 314 -1.60 8.56 51.98
C LEU A 314 -0.34 8.01 52.70
N SER A 315 -0.44 7.01 53.58
CA SER A 315 0.71 6.62 54.42
C SER A 315 1.64 5.55 53.84
N ALA A 316 1.44 5.05 52.62
CA ALA A 316 2.10 3.82 52.15
C ALA A 316 3.29 3.99 51.18
N ASN A 317 3.93 5.16 51.09
CA ASN A 317 5.00 5.39 50.09
C ASN A 317 6.34 5.78 50.73
N GLU A 318 6.91 4.90 51.55
CA GLU A 318 8.34 4.96 51.90
C GLU A 318 9.18 4.08 50.94
N PRO A 319 10.23 4.64 50.31
CA PRO A 319 11.10 3.88 49.43
C PRO A 319 12.11 3.03 50.22
N VAL A 320 12.10 1.72 49.95
CA VAL A 320 13.07 0.74 50.48
C VAL A 320 14.45 1.00 49.89
N VAL A 321 15.39 1.45 50.71
CA VAL A 321 16.81 1.64 50.37
C VAL A 321 17.55 0.31 50.55
N HIS A 322 17.92 -0.34 49.44
CA HIS A 322 18.82 -1.49 49.46
C HIS A 322 20.28 -1.05 49.54
N ALA A 323 20.91 -1.29 50.70
CA ALA A 323 22.36 -1.14 50.89
C ALA A 323 23.09 -2.39 50.37
N SER A 324 23.94 -2.22 49.36
CA SER A 324 24.88 -3.24 48.86
C SER A 324 26.12 -3.32 49.77
N ARG A 325 26.46 -4.54 50.21
CA ARG A 325 27.69 -4.83 50.97
C ARG A 325 28.92 -4.90 50.05
N PRO A 326 30.11 -4.50 50.53
CA PRO A 326 31.35 -4.71 49.80
C PRO A 326 31.81 -6.18 49.94
N VAL A 327 32.33 -6.72 48.85
CA VAL A 327 32.99 -8.03 48.79
C VAL A 327 34.48 -7.81 49.08
N ALA A 328 35.03 -8.60 50.00
CA ALA A 328 36.44 -8.62 50.36
C ALA A 328 37.26 -9.52 49.43
#